data_AF-A0A915PCP9-F1
#
_entry.id   AF-A0A915PCP9-F1
#
_cell.length_a   1.000
_cell.length_b   1.000
_cell.length_c   1.000
_cell.angle_alpha   90.00
_cell.angle_beta   90.00
_cell.angle_gamma   90.00
#
_symmetry.space_group_name_H-M   'P 1'
#
loop_
_entity.id
_entity.type
_entity.pdbx_description
1 polymer ?
#
loop_
_entity_poly.entity_id
_entity_poly.type
_entity_poly.pdbx_seq_one_letter_code
_entity_poly.pdbx_strand_id
1 'polypeptide(L)'
;MRAPLHGYALFSGGCMLTLFSAPGYKGSSNNDINMGASLEISSSMNIIIKQIQVSEKFRQKRIVDAEQRKTNTSKKKEHPEPPVKNNESTSQSTSSLFQ
;
A
#
# COMPACT_ATOMS: atom_id res chain seq x y z
N MET A 1 12.25 -0.12 -1.54
CA MET A 1 11.32 -0.19 -2.69
C MET A 1 10.55 1.11 -2.80
N ARG A 2 10.49 1.72 -3.99
CA ARG A 2 9.73 2.94 -4.29
C ARG A 2 8.42 2.53 -4.99
N ALA A 3 7.28 3.05 -4.55
CA ALA A 3 6.01 2.82 -5.22
C ALA A 3 5.98 3.54 -6.58
N PRO A 4 5.26 3.03 -7.60
CA PRO A 4 5.10 3.72 -8.86
C PRO A 4 4.41 5.08 -8.66
N LEU A 5 4.95 6.15 -9.25
CA LEU A 5 4.47 7.52 -9.02
C LEU A 5 2.99 7.71 -9.43
N HIS A 6 2.55 7.03 -10.49
CA HIS A 6 1.16 7.11 -10.97
C HIS A 6 0.23 6.04 -10.36
N GLY A 7 0.72 5.28 -9.37
CA GLY A 7 0.01 4.13 -8.84
C GLY A 7 0.04 2.91 -9.77
N TYR A 8 0.72 2.99 -10.91
CA TYR A 8 0.97 1.84 -11.77
C TYR A 8 2.28 1.99 -12.56
N ALA A 9 2.78 0.87 -13.09
CA ALA A 9 3.88 0.83 -14.05
C ALA A 9 3.70 -0.35 -15.01
N LEU A 10 3.99 -0.11 -16.29
CA LEU A 10 3.97 -1.13 -17.35
C LEU A 10 5.39 -1.59 -17.66
N PHE A 11 5.53 -2.88 -17.92
CA PHE A 11 6.79 -3.54 -18.25
C PHE A 11 6.57 -4.55 -19.38
N SER A 12 7.66 -5.06 -19.94
CA SER A 12 7.61 -6.10 -20.98
C SER A 12 6.67 -5.75 -22.15
N GLY A 13 6.77 -4.53 -22.68
CA GLY A 13 5.92 -4.07 -23.78
C GLY A 13 4.44 -3.94 -23.44
N GLY A 14 4.08 -3.85 -22.15
CA GLY A 14 2.69 -3.79 -21.69
C GLY A 14 2.10 -5.14 -21.29
N CYS A 15 2.86 -6.24 -21.43
CA CYS A 15 2.41 -7.57 -20.99
C CYS A 15 2.50 -7.78 -19.47
N MET A 16 3.16 -6.87 -18.74
CA MET A 16 3.26 -6.91 -17.29
C MET A 16 2.88 -5.57 -16.69
N LEU A 17 2.00 -5.60 -15.69
CA LEU A 17 1.50 -4.42 -14.97
C LEU A 17 1.79 -4.58 -13.47
N THR A 18 2.45 -3.59 -12.88
CA THR A 18 2.44 -3.40 -11.42
C THR A 18 1.40 -2.35 -11.09
N LEU A 19 0.48 -2.66 -10.17
CA LEU A 19 -0.54 -1.75 -9.67
C LEU A 19 -0.32 -1.49 -8.17
N PHE A 20 -0.50 -0.24 -7.75
CA PHE A 20 -0.34 0.19 -6.37
C PHE A 20 -1.53 1.06 -5.98
N SER A 21 -2.39 0.56 -5.11
CA SER A 21 -3.66 1.24 -4.75
C SER A 21 -3.57 2.16 -3.54
N ALA A 22 -2.39 2.29 -2.92
CA ALA A 22 -2.19 3.12 -1.73
C ALA A 22 -1.56 4.49 -2.10
N PRO A 23 -2.36 5.54 -2.34
CA PRO A 23 -1.81 6.88 -2.59
C PRO A 23 -1.08 7.45 -1.36
N GLY A 24 -0.08 8.29 -1.60
CA GLY A 24 0.68 8.96 -0.53
C GLY A 24 1.52 8.02 0.32
N TYR A 25 2.03 6.93 -0.25
CA TYR A 25 2.89 5.99 0.44
C TYR A 25 4.33 6.53 0.53
N LYS A 26 4.76 6.85 1.75
CA LYS A 26 6.13 7.29 2.10
C LYS A 26 6.63 8.57 1.40
N GLY A 27 5.78 9.29 0.65
CA GLY A 27 6.10 10.60 0.08
C GLY A 27 5.89 11.74 1.08
N SER A 28 6.88 12.61 1.23
CA SER A 28 6.85 13.79 2.12
C SER A 28 6.56 15.09 1.38
N SER A 29 6.85 15.15 0.07
CA SER A 29 6.69 16.31 -0.81
C SER A 29 5.67 16.03 -1.92
N ASN A 30 5.05 17.07 -2.50
CA ASN A 30 4.09 16.90 -3.61
C ASN A 30 4.71 16.24 -4.85
N ASN A 31 6.04 16.35 -5.04
CA ASN A 31 6.74 15.76 -6.19
C ASN A 31 7.09 14.28 -5.99
N ASP A 32 7.10 13.80 -4.74
CA ASP A 32 7.47 12.42 -4.41
C ASP A 32 6.30 11.58 -3.88
N ILE A 33 5.11 12.17 -3.82
CA ILE A 33 3.89 11.47 -3.44
C ILE A 33 3.39 10.68 -4.63
N ASN A 34 3.34 9.36 -4.48
CA ASN A 34 2.69 8.51 -5.44
C ASN A 34 1.17 8.67 -5.40
N MET A 35 0.55 8.61 -6.57
CA MET A 35 -0.87 8.30 -6.71
C MET A 35 -1.11 6.82 -6.39
N GLY A 36 -2.37 6.50 -6.12
CA GLY A 36 -2.88 5.14 -6.17
C GLY A 36 -3.48 4.87 -7.54
N ALA A 37 -3.75 3.61 -7.85
CA ALA A 37 -4.57 3.26 -9.00
C ALA A 37 -5.46 2.05 -8.70
N SER A 38 -6.55 1.96 -9.45
CA SER A 38 -7.40 0.77 -9.57
C SER A 38 -7.47 0.32 -11.03
N LEU A 39 -7.84 -0.94 -11.22
CA LEU A 39 -7.96 -1.58 -12.53
C LEU A 39 -9.42 -1.97 -12.76
N GLU A 40 -9.95 -1.59 -13.90
CA GLU A 40 -11.21 -2.10 -14.43
C GLU A 40 -10.90 -2.93 -15.67
N ILE A 41 -11.45 -4.15 -15.73
CA ILE A 41 -11.31 -5.05 -16.88
C ILE A 41 -12.71 -5.32 -17.40
N SER A 42 -12.99 -4.92 -18.65
CA SER A 42 -14.29 -5.18 -19.27
C SER A 42 -14.46 -6.65 -19.65
N SER A 43 -15.68 -7.06 -20.00
CA SER A 43 -15.95 -8.39 -20.56
C SER A 43 -15.22 -8.65 -21.90
N SER A 44 -14.90 -7.60 -22.64
CA SER A 44 -14.08 -7.65 -23.87
C SER A 44 -12.57 -7.55 -23.60
N MET A 45 -12.13 -7.72 -22.35
CA MET A 45 -10.73 -7.62 -21.93
C MET A 45 -10.08 -6.25 -22.19
N ASN A 46 -10.89 -5.18 -22.28
CA ASN A 46 -10.34 -3.82 -22.26
C ASN A 46 -9.94 -3.48 -20.84
N ILE A 47 -8.67 -3.10 -20.66
CA ILE A 47 -8.11 -2.73 -19.37
C ILE A 47 -8.10 -1.21 -19.24
N ILE A 48 -8.75 -0.70 -18.21
CA ILE A 48 -8.81 0.73 -17.88
C ILE A 48 -8.15 0.94 -16.52
N ILE A 49 -7.14 1.81 -16.47
CA ILE A 49 -6.44 2.17 -15.24
C ILE A 49 -7.02 3.50 -14.73
N LYS A 50 -7.61 3.49 -13.54
CA LYS A 50 -8.15 4.70 -12.89
C LYS A 50 -7.19 5.16 -11.79
N GLN A 51 -6.63 6.35 -11.95
CA GLN A 51 -5.70 6.92 -10.98
C GLN A 51 -6.46 7.58 -9.82
N ILE A 52 -5.90 7.46 -8.62
CA ILE A 52 -6.47 7.96 -7.36
C ILE A 52 -5.44 8.90 -6.74
N GLN A 53 -5.75 10.19 -6.73
CA GLN A 53 -4.93 11.20 -6.09
C GLN A 53 -5.46 11.51 -4.69
N VAL A 54 -4.57 11.60 -3.71
CA VAL A 54 -4.92 12.10 -2.38
C VAL A 54 -4.86 13.61 -2.36
N SER A 55 -5.88 14.25 -1.79
CA SER A 55 -5.80 15.67 -1.48
C SER A 55 -4.90 15.90 -0.25
N GLU A 56 -4.37 17.10 -0.14
CA GLU A 56 -3.53 17.50 0.98
C GLU A 56 -4.23 17.35 2.35
N LYS A 57 -5.55 17.58 2.39
CA LYS A 57 -6.38 17.38 3.60
C LYS A 57 -6.30 15.94 4.12
N PHE A 58 -6.48 14.95 3.25
CA PHE A 58 -6.40 13.54 3.65
C PHE A 58 -4.97 13.13 4.02
N ARG A 59 -3.97 13.74 3.38
CA ARG A 59 -2.56 13.54 3.72
C ARG A 59 -2.26 14.00 5.14
N GLN A 60 -2.68 15.21 5.50
CA GLN A 60 -2.44 15.76 6.83
C GLN A 60 -3.09 14.90 7.91
N LYS A 61 -4.31 14.40 7.65
CA LYS A 61 -4.99 13.47 8.56
C LYS A 61 -4.18 12.20 8.81
N ARG A 62 -3.60 11.59 7.76
CA ARG A 62 -2.75 10.39 7.92
C ARG A 62 -1.46 10.65 8.71
N ILE A 63 -0.85 11.83 8.55
CA ILE A 63 0.35 12.21 9.31
C ILE A 63 0.00 12.31 10.80
N VAL A 64 -1.06 13.03 11.13
CA VAL A 64 -1.57 13.17 12.51
C VAL A 64 -1.91 11.80 13.11
N ASP A 65 -2.64 10.96 12.39
CA ASP A 65 -2.98 9.60 12.84
C ASP A 65 -1.72 8.74 13.10
N ALA A 66 -0.70 8.86 12.26
CA ALA A 66 0.57 8.14 12.42
C ALA A 66 1.37 8.64 13.63
N GLU A 67 1.40 9.95 13.89
CA GLU A 67 2.04 10.54 15.06
C GLU A 67 1.34 10.14 16.36
N GLN A 68 0.01 10.16 16.39
CA GLN A 68 -0.78 9.70 17.54
C GLN A 68 -0.55 8.22 17.87
N ARG A 69 -0.35 7.36 16.86
CA ARG A 69 0.00 5.96 17.10
C ARG A 69 1.38 5.80 17.73
N LYS A 70 2.36 6.62 17.34
CA LYS A 70 3.70 6.59 17.94
C LYS A 70 3.66 7.00 19.41
N THR A 71 2.94 8.07 19.76
CA THR A 71 2.84 8.53 21.15
C THR A 71 2.12 7.51 22.05
N ASN A 72 1.09 6.84 21.55
CA ASN A 72 0.40 5.78 22.30
C ASN A 72 1.23 4.50 22.47
N THR A 73 2.08 4.18 21.49
CA THR A 73 2.98 3.01 21.60
C THR A 73 4.13 3.28 22.58
N SER A 74 4.63 4.52 22.64
CA SER A 74 5.63 4.92 23.64
C SER A 74 5.09 4.86 25.07
N LYS A 75 3.80 5.15 25.30
CA LYS A 75 3.16 5.01 26.62
C LYS A 75 2.95 3.57 27.09
N LYS A 76 3.03 2.59 26.19
CA LYS A 76 2.82 1.17 26.52
C LYS A 76 4.12 0.41 26.87
N LYS A 77 5.28 1.05 26.75
CA LYS A 77 6.60 0.43 27.01
C LYS A 77 7.04 0.42 28.48
N GLU A 78 6.21 0.88 29.42
CA GLU A 78 6.54 0.91 30.86
C GLU A 78 6.01 -0.30 31.67
N HIS A 79 5.59 -1.40 31.04
CA HIS A 79 5.20 -2.62 31.78
C HIS A 79 5.98 -3.86 31.29
N PRO A 80 6.55 -4.69 32.19
CA PRO A 80 7.49 -5.75 31.80
C PRO A 80 6.81 -6.95 31.13
N GLU A 81 7.53 -7.57 30.20
CA GLU A 81 7.14 -8.72 29.39
C GLU A 81 6.85 -10.00 30.22
N PRO A 82 5.86 -10.83 29.83
CA PRO A 82 5.88 -12.27 30.08
C PRO A 82 6.34 -13.05 28.82
N PRO A 83 6.77 -14.33 28.98
CA PRO A 83 7.78 -14.95 28.12
C PRO A 83 7.23 -15.48 26.78
N VAL A 84 8.15 -15.45 25.81
CA VAL A 84 8.06 -15.94 24.43
C VAL A 84 7.65 -17.42 24.37
N LYS A 85 6.66 -17.76 23.53
CA LYS A 85 6.47 -19.11 22.98
C LYS A 85 6.50 -19.03 21.45
N ASN A 86 7.43 -19.79 20.88
CA ASN A 86 7.66 -19.99 19.46
C ASN A 86 6.55 -20.84 18.82
N ASN A 87 6.13 -20.48 17.60
CA ASN A 87 5.63 -21.43 16.61
C ASN A 87 5.53 -20.82 15.20
N GLU A 88 6.42 -21.34 14.34
CA GLU A 88 6.34 -21.66 12.92
C GLU A 88 5.67 -20.72 11.89
N SER A 89 6.46 -20.50 10.84
CA SER A 89 6.17 -19.79 9.60
C SER A 89 5.28 -20.62 8.69
N THR A 90 4.07 -20.15 8.40
CA THR A 90 3.22 -20.73 7.35
C THR A 90 3.09 -19.76 6.19
N SER A 91 3.91 -19.94 5.16
CA SER A 91 3.77 -19.28 3.86
C SER A 91 2.50 -19.78 3.18
N GLN A 92 1.45 -18.96 3.13
CA GLN A 92 0.25 -19.27 2.35
C GLN A 92 0.47 -18.80 0.91
N SER A 93 0.87 -19.74 0.05
CA SER A 93 0.87 -19.60 -1.40
C SER A 93 -0.53 -19.92 -1.92
N THR A 94 -1.26 -18.94 -2.44
CA THR A 94 -2.57 -19.17 -3.05
C THR A 94 -2.44 -19.23 -4.57
N SER A 95 -2.32 -20.43 -5.12
CA SER A 95 -2.57 -20.69 -6.54
C SER A 95 -4.08 -20.87 -6.73
N SER A 96 -4.77 -19.92 -7.36
CA SER A 96 -6.15 -20.11 -7.81
C SER A 96 -6.15 -20.89 -9.11
N LEU A 97 -6.68 -22.11 -9.08
CA LEU A 97 -7.10 -22.85 -10.27
C LEU A 97 -8.27 -22.11 -10.91
N PHE A 98 -8.11 -21.68 -12.17
CA PHE A 98 -9.25 -21.39 -13.03
C PHE A 98 -9.64 -22.69 -13.72
N GLN A 99 -10.90 -23.07 -13.57
CA GLN A 99 -11.53 -24.22 -14.23
C GLN A 99 -12.29 -23.74 -15.45
#